data_AF-A0A9R1NCA6-F1
#
_entry.id   AF-A0A9R1NCA6-F1
#
_cell.length_a   1.000
_cell.length_b   1.000
_cell.length_c   1.000
_cell.angle_alpha   90.00
_cell.angle_beta   90.00
_cell.angle_gamma   90.00
#
_symmetry.space_group_name_H-M   'P 1'
#
loop_
_entity.id
_entity.type
_entity.pdbx_description
1 polymer ?
#
loop_
_entity_poly.entity_id
_entity_poly.type
_entity_poly.pdbx_seq_one_letter_code
_entity_poly.pdbx_strand_id
1 'polypeptide(L)'
;MYPWQSFPASYATDMTLMSIKDSVMKMVVSYGEVASEETVERTRILWEEAYDEPYDLSGSEVDAAAVGTAREAFHWQAAASEEDTNRLYKGLQPRFLMEVCVFLKGEFDSEHISKEFLRLRAQRCYRSLKLDKSVSNLSCKNWQKMWHMYCEFATRGLTIEVRRSMGGCFRNSKILKNISFSWNDMLHEKSLMLTEELDARIMVMASITPPIQAPYLLKCVPDRVTDDGGAMISDVILRMRSYRPQEGRWLTRTVLDYGGKECFVVRM
;
A
#
# COMPACT_ATOMS: atom_id res chain seq x y z
N MET A 1 -31.26 9.98 -13.75
CA MET A 1 -29.99 10.50 -13.24
C MET A 1 -29.06 10.57 -14.44
N TYR A 2 -28.72 11.78 -14.89
CA TYR A 2 -27.97 11.99 -16.13
C TYR A 2 -26.53 11.51 -15.94
N PRO A 3 -25.97 10.69 -16.86
CA PRO A 3 -24.55 10.34 -16.83
C PRO A 3 -23.75 11.59 -17.20
N TRP A 4 -22.76 11.90 -16.36
CA TRP A 4 -21.82 12.99 -16.58
C TRP A 4 -21.08 12.77 -17.90
N GLN A 5 -21.42 13.58 -18.92
CA GLN A 5 -20.61 13.72 -20.12
C GLN A 5 -19.31 14.41 -19.72
N SER A 6 -18.20 13.68 -19.70
CA SER A 6 -16.87 14.29 -19.69
C SER A 6 -16.73 15.12 -20.95
N PHE A 7 -16.68 16.46 -20.82
CA PHE A 7 -16.57 17.41 -21.91
C PHE A 7 -15.23 17.23 -22.65
N PRO A 8 -15.20 16.69 -23.89
CA PRO A 8 -13.95 16.49 -24.63
C PRO A 8 -13.44 17.78 -25.30
N ALA A 9 -14.27 18.82 -25.34
CA ALA A 9 -13.99 20.05 -26.08
C ALA A 9 -12.91 20.93 -25.41
N SER A 10 -12.83 20.95 -24.07
CA SER A 10 -11.76 21.67 -23.36
C SER A 10 -10.41 20.98 -23.56
N TYR A 11 -10.37 19.65 -23.48
CA TYR A 11 -9.15 18.86 -23.70
C TYR A 11 -8.59 19.03 -25.12
N ALA A 12 -9.46 19.10 -26.13
CA ALA A 12 -9.06 19.36 -27.51
C ALA A 12 -8.39 20.74 -27.67
N THR A 13 -8.78 21.73 -26.86
CA THR A 13 -8.23 23.09 -26.91
C THR A 13 -6.87 23.15 -26.21
N ASP A 14 -6.69 22.43 -25.10
CA ASP A 14 -5.39 22.29 -24.43
C ASP A 14 -4.38 21.50 -25.29
N MET A 15 -4.85 20.47 -25.98
CA MET A 15 -4.08 19.69 -26.97
C MET A 15 -3.74 20.47 -28.25
N THR A 16 -4.38 21.61 -28.51
CA THR A 16 -3.99 22.52 -29.61
C THR A 16 -2.92 23.52 -29.21
N LEU A 17 -2.79 23.81 -27.91
CA LEU A 17 -1.83 24.77 -27.37
C LEU A 17 -0.45 24.14 -27.18
N MET A 18 -0.41 22.86 -26.85
CA MET A 18 0.79 22.03 -26.98
C MET A 18 0.86 21.53 -28.43
N SER A 19 2.01 21.63 -29.11
CA SER A 19 2.20 21.22 -30.51
C SER A 19 2.13 19.68 -30.74
N ILE A 20 1.36 18.97 -29.92
CA ILE A 20 1.23 17.53 -29.76
C ILE A 20 0.15 16.95 -30.71
N LYS A 21 -0.49 17.80 -31.53
CA LYS A 21 -1.66 17.44 -32.34
C LYS A 21 -1.36 16.35 -33.39
N ASP A 22 -0.20 16.36 -34.04
CA ASP A 22 0.08 15.44 -35.16
C ASP A 22 0.65 14.08 -34.74
N SER A 23 1.30 14.00 -33.58
CA SER A 23 1.88 12.76 -33.06
C SER A 23 0.90 11.94 -32.22
N VAL A 24 0.10 12.59 -31.36
CA VAL A 24 -0.83 11.89 -30.45
C VAL A 24 -2.18 11.57 -31.08
N MET A 25 -2.71 12.38 -32.02
CA MET A 25 -3.94 12.01 -32.75
C MET A 25 -3.79 10.71 -33.56
N LYS A 26 -2.58 10.36 -33.98
CA LYS A 26 -2.31 9.09 -34.69
C LYS A 26 -2.29 7.86 -33.77
N MET A 27 -2.32 8.04 -32.45
CA MET A 27 -2.23 6.96 -31.45
C MET A 27 -3.51 6.82 -30.59
N VAL A 28 -4.62 7.42 -31.01
CA VAL A 28 -5.90 7.24 -30.30
C VAL A 28 -6.44 5.84 -30.63
N VAL A 29 -6.41 4.96 -29.64
CA VAL A 29 -6.97 3.60 -29.73
C VAL A 29 -8.46 3.67 -29.43
N SER A 30 -9.28 3.03 -30.26
CA SER A 30 -10.75 3.07 -30.11
C SER A 30 -11.21 2.22 -28.93
N TYR A 31 -12.44 2.46 -28.46
CA TYR A 31 -13.04 1.64 -27.39
C TYR A 31 -13.06 0.14 -27.77
N GLY A 32 -12.36 -0.68 -26.97
CA GLY A 32 -12.26 -2.13 -27.17
C GLY A 32 -11.03 -2.60 -27.97
N GLU A 33 -10.24 -1.68 -28.52
CA GLU A 33 -8.96 -2.00 -29.14
C GLU A 33 -7.84 -2.04 -28.07
N VAL A 34 -6.95 -3.02 -28.17
CA VAL A 34 -5.78 -3.14 -27.28
C VAL A 34 -4.60 -2.49 -27.99
N ALA A 35 -4.03 -1.47 -27.37
CA ALA A 35 -2.81 -0.83 -27.86
C ALA A 35 -1.66 -1.85 -27.91
N SER A 36 -0.83 -1.79 -28.95
CA SER A 36 0.40 -2.57 -28.95
C SER A 36 1.35 -2.08 -27.85
N GLU A 37 2.17 -2.98 -27.30
CA GLU A 37 3.19 -2.65 -26.28
C GLU A 37 4.12 -1.52 -26.75
N GLU A 38 4.49 -1.50 -28.03
CA GLU A 38 5.27 -0.41 -28.63
C GLU A 38 4.55 0.94 -28.59
N THR A 39 3.23 0.96 -28.81
CA THR A 39 2.42 2.19 -28.76
C THR A 39 2.30 2.69 -27.31
N VAL A 40 2.14 1.77 -26.35
CA VAL A 40 2.12 2.11 -24.92
C VAL A 40 3.45 2.70 -24.48
N GLU A 41 4.59 2.09 -24.83
CA GLU A 41 5.90 2.59 -24.45
C GLU A 41 6.19 3.96 -25.10
N ARG A 42 5.82 4.17 -26.36
CA ARG A 42 5.95 5.48 -27.01
C ARG A 42 5.09 6.56 -26.32
N THR A 43 3.87 6.21 -25.94
CA THR A 43 2.97 7.14 -25.23
C THR A 43 3.51 7.48 -23.85
N ARG A 44 4.06 6.48 -23.15
CA ARG A 44 4.73 6.68 -21.87
C ARG A 44 5.93 7.63 -21.98
N ILE A 45 6.78 7.45 -22.99
CA ILE A 45 7.90 8.37 -23.24
C ILE A 45 7.40 9.81 -23.47
N LEU A 46 6.39 10.00 -24.33
CA LEU A 46 5.83 11.33 -24.61
C LEU A 46 5.19 11.97 -23.37
N TRP A 47 4.53 11.18 -22.53
CA TRP A 47 3.95 11.66 -21.28
C TRP A 47 5.05 12.14 -20.31
N GLU A 48 6.07 11.30 -20.10
CA GLU A 48 7.18 11.65 -19.22
C GLU A 48 7.97 12.86 -19.74
N GLU A 49 8.13 13.02 -21.06
CA GLU A 49 8.75 14.20 -21.67
C GLU A 49 7.92 15.49 -21.46
N ALA A 50 6.59 15.39 -21.47
CA ALA A 50 5.70 16.54 -21.35
C ALA A 50 5.49 16.99 -19.90
N TYR A 51 5.38 16.04 -18.96
CA TYR A 51 4.93 16.29 -17.59
C TYR A 51 5.96 15.95 -16.52
N ASP A 52 7.03 15.21 -16.87
CA ASP A 52 8.01 14.67 -15.91
C ASP A 52 7.37 13.85 -14.76
N GLU A 53 6.26 13.18 -15.05
CA GLU A 53 5.52 12.33 -14.12
C GLU A 53 5.43 10.89 -14.64
N PRO A 54 5.38 9.86 -13.78
CA PRO A 54 5.14 8.48 -14.18
C PRO A 54 3.85 8.33 -15.02
N TYR A 55 3.94 7.66 -16.16
CA TYR A 55 2.79 7.44 -17.05
C TYR A 55 1.66 6.66 -16.37
N ASP A 56 1.97 5.79 -15.42
CA ASP A 56 0.99 5.05 -14.61
C ASP A 56 -0.03 5.97 -13.90
N LEU A 57 0.36 7.22 -13.63
CA LEU A 57 -0.49 8.21 -12.95
C LEU A 57 -1.43 8.95 -13.91
N SER A 58 -1.29 8.76 -15.22
CA SER A 58 -2.20 9.32 -16.24
C SER A 58 -3.61 8.68 -16.19
N GLY A 59 -3.79 7.62 -15.40
CA GLY A 59 -5.03 6.85 -15.31
C GLY A 59 -5.18 5.80 -16.41
N SER A 60 -4.19 5.63 -17.29
CA SER A 60 -4.22 4.68 -18.40
C SER A 60 -3.89 3.24 -18.00
N GLU A 61 -3.02 3.05 -17.00
CA GLU A 61 -2.59 1.72 -16.55
C GLU A 61 -3.32 1.30 -15.28
N VAL A 62 -4.53 0.79 -15.45
CA VAL A 62 -5.23 0.04 -14.41
C VAL A 62 -5.24 -1.43 -14.82
N ASP A 63 -4.36 -2.23 -14.22
CA ASP A 63 -4.50 -3.69 -14.32
C ASP A 63 -5.78 -4.10 -13.58
N ALA A 64 -6.86 -4.25 -14.35
CA ALA A 64 -8.17 -4.58 -13.83
C ALA A 64 -8.18 -5.90 -13.04
N ALA A 65 -7.30 -6.86 -13.38
CA ALA A 65 -7.19 -8.11 -12.66
C ALA A 65 -6.46 -7.92 -11.33
N ALA A 66 -5.37 -7.17 -11.29
CA ALA A 66 -4.66 -6.83 -10.05
C ALA A 66 -5.55 -5.99 -9.11
N VAL A 67 -6.26 -5.00 -9.65
CA VAL A 67 -7.22 -4.19 -8.89
C VAL A 67 -8.39 -5.03 -8.41
N GLY A 68 -8.93 -5.93 -9.24
CA GLY A 68 -9.96 -6.88 -8.85
C GLY A 68 -9.52 -7.76 -7.68
N THR A 69 -8.34 -8.38 -7.81
CA THR A 69 -7.74 -9.25 -6.78
C THR A 69 -7.51 -8.49 -5.47
N ALA A 70 -6.99 -7.26 -5.53
CA ALA A 70 -6.80 -6.44 -4.34
C ALA A 70 -8.14 -6.06 -3.69
N ARG A 71 -9.13 -5.66 -4.49
CA ARG A 71 -10.47 -5.33 -3.98
C ARG A 71 -11.14 -6.50 -3.29
N GLU A 72 -10.98 -7.70 -3.83
CA GLU A 72 -11.47 -8.94 -3.19
C GLU A 72 -10.72 -9.23 -1.89
N ALA A 73 -9.38 -9.22 -1.92
CA ALA A 73 -8.54 -9.51 -0.75
C ALA A 73 -8.80 -8.56 0.43
N PHE A 74 -9.15 -7.30 0.14
CA PHE A 74 -9.43 -6.28 1.16
C PHE A 74 -10.93 -6.01 1.36
N HIS A 75 -11.83 -6.79 0.74
CA HIS A 75 -13.28 -6.59 0.79
C HIS A 75 -13.73 -5.14 0.51
N TRP A 76 -13.08 -4.48 -0.45
CA TRP A 76 -13.21 -3.04 -0.71
C TRP A 76 -14.64 -2.62 -1.10
N GLN A 77 -15.42 -3.52 -1.70
CA GLN A 77 -16.82 -3.27 -2.06
C GLN A 77 -17.75 -3.08 -0.84
N ALA A 78 -17.45 -3.72 0.30
CA ALA A 78 -18.21 -3.51 1.54
C ALA A 78 -17.82 -2.18 2.22
N ALA A 79 -16.54 -1.78 2.10
CA ALA A 79 -16.02 -0.53 2.63
C ALA A 79 -16.52 0.73 1.91
N ALA A 80 -16.98 0.59 0.66
CA ALA A 80 -17.56 1.67 -0.13
C ALA A 80 -19.08 1.84 0.06
N SER A 81 -19.71 1.05 0.93
CA SER A 81 -21.12 1.25 1.28
C SER A 81 -21.30 2.54 2.09
N GLU A 82 -22.42 3.26 1.90
CA GLU A 82 -22.67 4.57 2.55
C GLU A 82 -22.80 4.48 4.09
N GLU A 83 -22.99 3.28 4.64
CA GLU A 83 -23.06 3.07 6.08
C GLU A 83 -21.66 2.91 6.67
N ASP A 84 -21.19 3.97 7.35
CA ASP A 84 -19.96 3.95 8.14
C ASP A 84 -20.01 2.81 9.17
N THR A 85 -19.31 1.70 8.88
CA THR A 85 -19.34 0.52 9.74
C THR A 85 -18.68 0.78 11.11
N ASN A 86 -17.96 1.89 11.30
CA ASN A 86 -17.50 2.33 12.62
C ASN A 86 -18.66 2.84 13.49
N ARG A 87 -19.76 3.31 12.87
CA ARG A 87 -20.99 3.64 13.61
C ARG A 87 -21.70 2.40 14.13
N LEU A 88 -21.66 1.31 13.37
CA LEU A 88 -22.26 0.03 13.75
C LEU A 88 -21.49 -0.61 14.91
N TYR A 89 -20.16 -0.58 14.87
CA TYR A 89 -19.30 -1.27 15.83
C TYR A 89 -18.43 -0.31 16.65
N LYS A 90 -19.08 0.55 17.46
CA LYS A 90 -18.42 1.56 18.32
C LYS A 90 -17.30 1.03 19.25
N GLY A 91 -17.30 -0.28 19.52
CA GLY A 91 -16.30 -0.92 20.38
C GLY A 91 -14.96 -1.19 19.68
N LEU A 92 -14.96 -1.30 18.35
CA LEU A 92 -13.82 -1.69 17.52
C LEU A 92 -13.03 -0.45 17.08
N GLN A 93 -11.70 -0.56 17.06
CA GLN A 93 -10.87 0.48 16.47
C GLN A 93 -11.01 0.48 14.93
N PRO A 94 -11.24 1.66 14.31
CA PRO A 94 -11.32 1.78 12.85
C PRO A 94 -9.96 1.49 12.21
N ARG A 95 -9.99 0.82 11.06
CA ARG A 95 -8.83 0.58 10.21
C ARG A 95 -8.99 1.32 8.90
N PHE A 96 -7.88 1.85 8.39
CA PHE A 96 -7.85 2.52 7.10
C PHE A 96 -6.67 2.02 6.29
N LEU A 97 -6.94 1.66 5.04
CA LEU A 97 -5.94 1.24 4.06
C LEU A 97 -5.82 2.30 2.98
N MET A 98 -4.62 2.44 2.43
CA MET A 98 -4.36 3.23 1.23
C MET A 98 -3.54 2.40 0.27
N GLU A 99 -3.78 2.61 -1.01
CA GLU A 99 -2.88 2.16 -2.06
C GLU A 99 -1.70 3.11 -2.13
N VAL A 100 -0.49 2.56 -2.24
CA VAL A 100 0.76 3.31 -2.30
C VAL A 100 1.61 2.83 -3.46
N CYS A 101 1.96 3.75 -4.33
CA CYS A 101 2.89 3.54 -5.42
C CYS A 101 4.16 4.36 -5.18
N VAL A 102 5.31 3.74 -5.35
CA VAL A 102 6.62 4.39 -5.24
C VAL A 102 7.35 4.23 -6.57
N PHE A 103 7.77 5.34 -7.15
CA PHE A 103 8.46 5.42 -8.42
C PHE A 103 9.86 5.99 -8.23
N LEU A 104 10.79 5.52 -9.05
CA LEU A 104 12.16 6.04 -9.08
C LEU A 104 12.51 6.48 -10.50
N LYS A 105 13.21 7.61 -10.61
CA LYS A 105 13.84 8.11 -11.82
C LYS A 105 15.24 8.59 -11.49
N GLY A 106 16.21 8.27 -12.33
CA GLY A 106 17.61 8.57 -12.11
C GLY A 106 18.57 7.43 -12.42
N GLU A 107 19.84 7.68 -12.12
CA GLU A 107 20.91 6.69 -12.26
C GLU A 107 21.72 6.61 -10.96
N PHE A 108 22.01 5.38 -10.53
CA PHE A 108 22.91 5.13 -9.41
C PHE A 108 24.35 5.15 -9.90
N ASP A 109 25.10 6.18 -9.51
CA ASP A 109 26.51 6.33 -9.89
C ASP A 109 27.39 5.70 -8.81
N SER A 110 27.69 4.41 -8.91
CA SER A 110 28.39 3.70 -7.84
C SER A 110 29.33 2.61 -8.36
N GLU A 111 30.62 2.74 -8.02
CA GLU A 111 31.63 1.67 -8.18
C GLU A 111 31.29 0.40 -7.37
N HIS A 112 30.27 0.48 -6.49
CA HIS A 112 29.85 -0.57 -5.58
C HIS A 112 28.38 -0.98 -5.77
N ILE A 113 27.83 -0.73 -6.96
CA ILE A 113 26.46 -1.10 -7.35
C ILE A 113 26.10 -2.54 -6.95
N SER A 114 27.04 -3.48 -7.05
CA SER A 114 26.82 -4.90 -6.68
C SER A 114 26.60 -5.16 -5.19
N LYS A 115 26.96 -4.21 -4.30
CA LYS A 115 26.80 -4.31 -2.84
C LYS A 115 25.73 -3.39 -2.30
N GLU A 116 25.12 -2.57 -3.16
CA GLU A 116 24.12 -1.57 -2.79
C GLU A 116 22.70 -2.04 -3.11
N PHE A 117 21.78 -1.70 -2.21
CA PHE A 117 20.38 -2.04 -2.34
C PHE A 117 19.52 -0.95 -1.74
N LEU A 118 18.31 -0.80 -2.27
CA LEU A 118 17.28 0.02 -1.68
C LEU A 118 16.50 -0.80 -0.67
N ARG A 119 16.16 -0.16 0.44
CA ARG A 119 15.27 -0.71 1.45
C ARG A 119 14.09 0.22 1.66
N LEU A 120 12.90 -0.31 1.45
CA LEU A 120 11.66 0.32 1.85
C LEU A 120 11.25 -0.15 3.25
N ARG A 121 10.85 0.80 4.09
CA ARG A 121 10.28 0.57 5.41
C ARG A 121 9.08 1.45 5.66
N ALA A 122 8.10 0.90 6.35
CA ALA A 122 7.10 1.73 7.04
C ALA A 122 7.75 2.42 8.26
N GLN A 123 7.34 3.66 8.53
CA GLN A 123 7.83 4.45 9.66
C GLN A 123 7.39 3.83 11.00
N ARG A 124 6.14 3.34 11.06
CA ARG A 124 5.61 2.60 12.18
C ARG A 124 5.19 1.19 11.75
N CYS A 125 6.09 0.23 11.92
CA CYS A 125 5.78 -1.18 11.71
C CYS A 125 6.62 -2.08 12.62
N TYR A 126 6.30 -3.37 12.60
CA TYR A 126 7.16 -4.37 13.21
C TYR A 126 8.54 -4.38 12.54
N ARG A 127 9.61 -4.45 13.33
CA ARG A 127 10.99 -4.23 12.88
C ARG A 127 11.46 -5.19 11.79
N SER A 128 10.78 -6.30 11.52
CA SER A 128 11.14 -7.23 10.44
C SER A 128 10.48 -6.91 9.09
N LEU A 129 9.50 -6.00 9.04
CA LEU A 129 8.79 -5.68 7.79
C LEU A 129 9.59 -4.66 6.97
N LYS A 130 10.41 -5.18 6.07
CA LYS A 130 11.32 -4.44 5.19
C LYS A 130 11.29 -5.08 3.80
N LEU A 131 11.29 -4.26 2.76
CA LEU A 131 11.38 -4.74 1.38
C LEU A 131 12.68 -4.24 0.77
N ASP A 132 13.53 -5.17 0.35
CA ASP A 132 14.83 -4.86 -0.24
C ASP A 132 14.78 -5.07 -1.76
N LYS A 133 15.36 -4.15 -2.54
CA LYS A 133 15.57 -4.29 -3.98
C LYS A 133 17.04 -4.00 -4.31
N SER A 134 17.66 -4.87 -5.10
CA SER A 134 19.03 -4.64 -5.60
C SER A 134 19.06 -3.42 -6.51
N VAL A 135 20.11 -2.61 -6.40
CA VAL A 135 20.36 -1.48 -7.30
C VAL A 135 21.01 -1.93 -8.61
N SER A 136 21.61 -3.12 -8.64
CA SER A 136 22.44 -3.61 -9.75
C SER A 136 21.79 -3.66 -11.13
N ASN A 137 20.48 -3.80 -11.18
CA ASN A 137 19.73 -3.96 -12.43
C ASN A 137 18.77 -2.78 -12.68
N LEU A 138 18.91 -1.69 -11.92
CA LEU A 138 18.02 -0.53 -12.03
C LEU A 138 18.61 0.50 -13.01
N SER A 139 18.04 0.55 -14.21
CA SER A 139 18.18 1.68 -15.13
C SER A 139 16.90 2.50 -15.05
N CYS A 140 16.89 3.55 -14.24
CA CYS A 140 15.72 4.41 -14.06
C CYS A 140 15.81 5.68 -14.92
N LYS A 141 16.26 5.59 -16.17
CA LYS A 141 16.29 6.75 -17.10
C LYS A 141 14.92 7.42 -17.22
N ASN A 142 13.88 6.59 -17.22
CA ASN A 142 12.48 6.97 -17.13
C ASN A 142 11.96 6.62 -15.73
N TRP A 143 10.80 7.17 -15.36
CA TRP A 143 10.11 6.76 -14.14
C TRP A 143 9.83 5.25 -14.18
N GLN A 144 10.16 4.57 -13.08
CA GLN A 144 9.96 3.14 -12.91
C GLN A 144 9.19 2.89 -11.63
N LYS A 145 8.06 2.17 -11.71
CA LYS A 145 7.31 1.72 -10.54
C LYS A 145 8.12 0.68 -9.77
N MET A 146 8.58 1.06 -8.59
CA MET A 146 9.46 0.25 -7.76
C MET A 146 8.69 -0.53 -6.71
N TRP A 147 7.66 0.06 -6.11
CA TRP A 147 6.78 -0.65 -5.20
C TRP A 147 5.33 -0.26 -5.45
N HIS A 148 4.47 -1.26 -5.35
CA HIS A 148 3.02 -1.11 -5.35
C HIS A 148 2.49 -1.95 -4.20
N MET A 149 1.85 -1.30 -3.24
CA MET A 149 1.44 -1.95 -2.00
C MET A 149 0.24 -1.28 -1.38
N TYR A 150 -0.44 -2.00 -0.50
CA TYR A 150 -1.52 -1.48 0.32
C TYR A 150 -1.04 -1.32 1.75
N CYS A 151 -1.08 -0.09 2.27
CA CYS A 151 -0.53 0.25 3.57
C CYS A 151 -1.63 0.64 4.56
N GLU A 152 -1.49 0.19 5.81
CA GLU A 152 -2.28 0.73 6.92
C GLU A 152 -1.93 2.20 7.14
N PHE A 153 -2.95 3.05 7.30
CA PHE A 153 -2.77 4.44 7.71
C PHE A 153 -1.99 4.54 9.04
N ALA A 154 -2.13 3.53 9.91
CA ALA A 154 -1.38 3.43 11.16
C ALA A 154 0.14 3.33 10.98
N THR A 155 0.65 3.00 9.78
CA THR A 155 2.09 2.98 9.50
C THR A 155 2.74 4.37 9.48
N ARG A 156 1.95 5.46 9.47
CA ARG A 156 2.36 6.88 9.49
C ARG A 156 3.16 7.39 8.30
N GLY A 157 3.81 6.51 7.54
CA GLY A 157 4.58 6.89 6.38
C GLY A 157 5.54 5.81 5.94
N LEU A 158 6.38 6.16 4.98
CA LEU A 158 7.47 5.35 4.45
C LEU A 158 8.82 6.02 4.64
N THR A 159 9.85 5.19 4.63
CA THR A 159 11.25 5.57 4.55
C THR A 159 11.91 4.69 3.51
N ILE A 160 12.64 5.31 2.58
CA ILE A 160 13.44 4.63 1.58
C ILE A 160 14.90 4.89 1.92
N GLU A 161 15.66 3.82 2.09
CA GLU A 161 17.05 3.85 2.49
C GLU A 161 17.93 3.27 1.37
N VAL A 162 18.95 4.00 0.94
CA VAL A 162 20.08 3.40 0.19
C VAL A 162 21.01 2.75 1.20
N ARG A 163 21.24 1.45 1.05
CA ARG A 163 22.08 0.67 1.95
C ARG A 163 23.21 0.00 1.21
N ARG A 164 24.36 -0.12 1.88
CA ARG A 164 25.50 -0.89 1.41
C ARG A 164 25.73 -2.09 2.32
N SER A 165 25.82 -3.27 1.73
CA SER A 165 26.20 -4.50 2.43
C SER A 165 27.65 -4.41 2.86
N MET A 166 27.92 -4.66 4.14
CA MET A 166 29.27 -4.75 4.68
C MET A 166 29.73 -6.21 4.57
N GLY A 167 30.97 -6.45 4.15
CA GLY A 167 31.52 -7.81 4.07
C GLY A 167 31.66 -8.45 5.45
N GLY A 168 31.29 -9.73 5.58
CA GLY A 168 31.41 -10.53 6.81
C GLY A 168 30.33 -11.60 6.95
N CYS A 169 30.49 -12.52 7.91
CA CYS A 169 29.52 -13.60 8.19
C CYS A 169 28.18 -13.12 8.78
N PHE A 170 28.08 -11.85 9.17
CA PHE A 170 26.85 -11.23 9.67
C PHE A 170 26.27 -10.30 8.61
N ARG A 171 24.95 -10.38 8.38
CA ARG A 171 24.16 -9.51 7.47
C ARG A 171 24.07 -8.06 7.98
N ASN A 172 25.23 -7.40 8.13
CA ASN A 172 25.31 -6.01 8.49
C ASN A 172 25.32 -5.15 7.22
N SER A 173 24.54 -4.08 7.25
CA SER A 173 24.51 -3.08 6.17
C SER A 173 24.52 -1.69 6.78
N LYS A 174 25.17 -0.75 6.11
CA LYS A 174 25.21 0.66 6.50
C LYS A 174 24.18 1.44 5.68
N ILE A 175 23.48 2.39 6.31
CA ILE A 175 22.66 3.37 5.58
C ILE A 175 23.60 4.42 5.00
N LEU A 176 23.47 4.67 3.70
CA LEU A 176 24.21 5.73 3.01
C LEU A 176 23.38 7.01 2.97
N LYS A 177 22.13 6.90 2.49
CA LYS A 177 21.16 7.99 2.33
C LYS A 177 19.75 7.49 2.61
N ASN A 178 18.85 8.39 2.98
CA ASN A 178 17.44 8.07 3.11
C ASN A 178 16.55 9.29 2.84
N ILE A 179 15.31 9.00 2.48
CA ILE A 179 14.20 9.96 2.41
C ILE A 179 13.00 9.36 3.13
N SER A 180 12.05 10.21 3.51
CA SER A 180 10.84 9.77 4.18
C SER A 180 9.63 10.52 3.68
N PHE A 181 8.53 9.80 3.52
CA PHE A 181 7.22 10.34 3.14
C PHE A 181 6.28 10.10 4.30
N SER A 182 5.72 11.14 4.91
CA SER A 182 4.66 10.95 5.91
C SER A 182 3.30 10.96 5.24
N TRP A 183 2.37 10.14 5.73
CA TRP A 183 1.00 10.13 5.21
C TRP A 183 0.32 11.47 5.42
N ASN A 184 0.63 12.16 6.51
CA ASN A 184 0.05 13.48 6.76
C ASN A 184 0.49 14.47 5.69
N ASP A 185 1.78 14.56 5.39
CA ASP A 185 2.28 15.52 4.40
C ASP A 185 1.68 15.24 3.02
N MET A 186 1.65 13.97 2.61
CA MET A 186 1.03 13.56 1.35
C MET A 186 -0.46 13.88 1.28
N LEU A 187 -1.20 13.76 2.38
CA LEU A 187 -2.63 14.09 2.43
C LEU A 187 -2.92 15.59 2.36
N HIS A 188 -1.94 16.45 2.65
CA HIS A 188 -2.08 17.90 2.47
C HIS A 188 -1.80 18.32 1.01
N GLU A 189 -1.13 17.47 0.23
CA GLU A 189 -0.90 17.72 -1.18
C GLU A 189 -2.15 17.50 -2.01
N LYS A 190 -2.40 18.42 -2.95
CA LYS A 190 -3.60 18.37 -3.81
C LYS A 190 -3.63 17.14 -4.70
N SER A 191 -2.46 16.70 -5.15
CA SER A 191 -2.29 15.53 -6.01
C SER A 191 -2.18 14.22 -5.23
N LEU A 192 -2.03 14.28 -3.89
CA LEU A 192 -1.69 13.12 -3.05
C LEU A 192 -0.36 12.46 -3.43
N MET A 193 0.56 13.25 -3.99
CA MET A 193 1.86 12.79 -4.46
C MET A 193 2.95 13.73 -3.92
N LEU A 194 4.09 13.15 -3.58
CA LEU A 194 5.29 13.89 -3.19
C LEU A 194 6.49 13.34 -3.94
N THR A 195 7.37 14.24 -4.34
CA THR A 195 8.63 13.91 -5.00
C THR A 195 9.78 14.43 -4.17
N GLU A 196 10.71 13.54 -3.84
CA GLU A 196 11.88 13.83 -3.00
C GLU A 196 13.15 13.36 -3.71
N GLU A 197 14.24 14.06 -3.46
CA GLU A 197 15.54 13.73 -4.01
C GLU A 197 16.31 12.84 -3.01
N LEU A 198 16.57 11.59 -3.38
CA LEU A 198 17.34 10.66 -2.55
C LEU A 198 18.85 10.89 -2.66
N ASP A 199 19.28 11.33 -3.83
CA ASP A 199 20.62 11.77 -4.17
C ASP A 199 20.55 12.72 -5.38
N ALA A 200 21.61 13.48 -5.66
CA ALA A 200 21.76 14.46 -6.75
C ALA A 200 21.35 13.97 -8.17
N ARG A 201 21.08 12.67 -8.32
CA ARG A 201 20.75 12.00 -9.58
C ARG A 201 19.55 11.08 -9.48
N ILE A 202 18.89 10.97 -8.32
CA ILE A 202 17.82 10.01 -8.07
C ILE A 202 16.64 10.72 -7.42
N MET A 203 15.59 10.84 -8.21
CA MET A 203 14.29 11.31 -7.81
C MET A 203 13.42 10.13 -7.42
N VAL A 204 12.67 10.32 -6.34
CA VAL A 204 11.72 9.33 -5.83
C VAL A 204 10.38 10.00 -5.68
N MET A 205 9.36 9.43 -6.30
CA MET A 205 7.99 9.89 -6.17
C MET A 205 7.18 8.85 -5.42
N ALA A 206 6.43 9.28 -4.42
CA ALA A 206 5.41 8.48 -3.77
C ALA A 206 4.04 9.05 -4.10
N SER A 207 3.08 8.19 -4.41
CA SER A 207 1.68 8.53 -4.64
C SER A 207 0.79 7.65 -3.77
N ILE A 208 -0.25 8.24 -3.18
CA ILE A 208 -1.23 7.53 -2.36
C ILE A 208 -2.66 7.75 -2.86
N THR A 209 -3.52 6.77 -2.61
CA THR A 209 -4.97 7.02 -2.65
C THR A 209 -5.47 7.55 -1.31
N PRO A 210 -6.61 8.25 -1.27
CA PRO A 210 -7.27 8.59 -0.01
C PRO A 210 -7.46 7.34 0.86
N PRO A 211 -7.20 7.41 2.18
CA PRO A 211 -7.40 6.29 3.08
C PRO A 211 -8.87 5.88 3.06
N ILE A 212 -9.12 4.61 2.75
CA ILE A 212 -10.45 4.00 2.77
C ILE A 212 -10.59 3.11 3.98
N GLN A 213 -11.83 2.93 4.45
CA GLN A 213 -12.07 2.04 5.58
C GLN A 213 -11.74 0.59 5.21
N ALA A 214 -11.02 -0.11 6.09
CA ALA A 214 -10.68 -1.52 5.89
C ALA A 214 -11.52 -2.43 6.81
N PRO A 215 -11.71 -3.71 6.45
CA PRO A 215 -12.35 -4.68 7.33
C PRO A 215 -11.66 -4.77 8.70
N TYR A 216 -12.38 -5.15 9.74
CA TYR A 216 -11.75 -5.34 11.06
C TYR A 216 -10.90 -6.62 11.10
N LEU A 217 -9.67 -6.52 11.63
CA LEU A 217 -8.88 -7.69 11.98
C LEU A 217 -9.10 -8.02 13.46
N LEU A 218 -9.43 -9.28 13.70
CA LEU A 218 -9.74 -9.80 15.02
C LEU A 218 -8.80 -10.96 15.33
N LYS A 219 -8.25 -10.96 16.53
CA LYS A 219 -7.34 -12.00 17.01
C LYS A 219 -7.88 -12.62 18.29
N CYS A 220 -8.13 -13.92 18.26
CA CYS A 220 -8.39 -14.69 19.47
C CYS A 220 -7.08 -14.92 20.23
N VAL A 221 -7.04 -14.56 21.51
CA VAL A 221 -5.95 -14.97 22.41
C VAL A 221 -6.22 -16.38 22.97
N PRO A 222 -5.17 -17.06 23.47
CA PRO A 222 -5.26 -18.44 23.93
C PRO A 222 -6.36 -18.70 24.97
N ASP A 223 -6.80 -19.94 24.97
CA ASP A 223 -7.97 -20.44 25.68
C ASP A 223 -7.90 -20.28 27.20
N ARG A 224 -9.03 -19.87 27.79
CA ARG A 224 -9.31 -19.95 29.23
C ARG A 224 -10.57 -20.76 29.44
N VAL A 225 -10.62 -21.59 30.49
CA VAL A 225 -11.85 -22.27 30.88
C VAL A 225 -12.61 -21.35 31.82
N THR A 226 -13.86 -21.01 31.50
CA THR A 226 -14.71 -20.21 32.40
C THR A 226 -16.02 -20.92 32.74
N ASP A 227 -16.65 -20.55 33.84
CA ASP A 227 -17.99 -21.03 34.20
C ASP A 227 -19.12 -20.26 33.47
N ASP A 228 -20.38 -20.60 33.70
CA ASP A 228 -21.53 -19.87 33.11
C ASP A 228 -21.49 -18.36 33.40
N GLY A 229 -20.95 -17.96 34.56
CA GLY A 229 -20.89 -16.58 35.03
C GLY A 229 -19.77 -15.72 34.46
N GLY A 230 -18.75 -16.29 33.79
CA GLY A 230 -17.60 -15.50 33.31
C GLY A 230 -16.30 -15.77 34.03
N ALA A 231 -16.35 -16.47 35.15
CA ALA A 231 -15.21 -16.59 36.04
C ALA A 231 -14.24 -17.67 35.57
N MET A 232 -12.93 -17.39 35.63
CA MET A 232 -11.91 -18.37 35.28
C MET A 232 -11.94 -19.58 36.23
N ILE A 233 -11.92 -20.77 35.64
CA ILE A 233 -11.77 -22.03 36.35
C ILE A 233 -10.29 -22.39 36.37
N SER A 234 -9.70 -22.54 37.55
CA SER A 234 -8.26 -22.82 37.70
C SER A 234 -7.84 -24.19 37.13
N ASP A 235 -6.59 -24.28 36.66
CA ASP A 235 -5.99 -25.53 36.14
C ASP A 235 -5.98 -26.68 37.17
N VAL A 236 -5.96 -26.35 38.47
CA VAL A 236 -6.04 -27.33 39.56
C VAL A 236 -7.36 -28.11 39.50
N ILE A 237 -8.45 -27.41 39.18
CA ILE A 237 -9.79 -27.98 39.09
C ILE A 237 -9.94 -28.88 37.85
N LEU A 238 -9.19 -28.60 36.76
CA LEU A 238 -9.13 -29.47 35.58
C LEU A 238 -8.43 -30.80 35.89
N ARG A 239 -7.28 -30.74 36.58
CA ARG A 239 -6.52 -31.93 36.99
C ARG A 239 -7.28 -32.81 37.97
N MET A 240 -8.00 -32.22 38.92
CA MET A 240 -8.79 -32.96 39.91
C MET A 240 -9.96 -33.76 39.33
N ARG A 241 -10.40 -33.49 38.08
CA ARG A 241 -11.52 -34.19 37.43
C ARG A 241 -11.15 -34.95 36.16
N SER A 242 -9.86 -35.24 35.96
CA SER A 242 -9.38 -36.06 34.84
C SER A 242 -9.83 -35.57 33.46
N TYR A 243 -9.95 -34.25 33.27
CA TYR A 243 -10.27 -33.60 31.98
C TYR A 243 -11.59 -34.04 31.30
N ARG A 244 -12.59 -34.54 32.04
CA ARG A 244 -13.91 -34.85 31.45
C ARG A 244 -14.75 -33.59 31.16
N PRO A 245 -15.48 -33.51 30.03
CA PRO A 245 -16.41 -32.40 29.74
C PRO A 245 -17.55 -32.33 30.78
N GLN A 246 -17.95 -31.13 31.22
CA GLN A 246 -19.02 -30.91 32.21
C GLN A 246 -19.91 -29.73 31.81
N GLU A 247 -21.21 -29.81 32.14
CA GLU A 247 -22.16 -28.69 32.03
C GLU A 247 -21.65 -27.47 32.83
N GLY A 248 -21.81 -26.27 32.26
CA GLY A 248 -21.40 -25.02 32.88
C GLY A 248 -19.91 -24.68 32.77
N ARG A 249 -19.18 -25.26 31.81
CA ARG A 249 -17.79 -24.89 31.49
C ARG A 249 -17.64 -24.53 30.02
N TRP A 250 -17.21 -23.29 29.76
CA TRP A 250 -17.06 -22.72 28.43
C TRP A 250 -15.59 -22.58 28.07
N LEU A 251 -15.22 -23.04 26.87
CA LEU A 251 -13.97 -22.64 26.26
C LEU A 251 -14.09 -21.18 25.86
N THR A 252 -13.35 -20.32 26.56
CA THR A 252 -13.52 -18.87 26.46
C THR A 252 -12.31 -18.24 25.80
N ARG A 253 -12.56 -17.50 24.73
CA ARG A 253 -11.57 -16.78 23.95
C ARG A 253 -11.85 -15.29 24.03
N THR A 254 -10.91 -14.53 24.60
CA THR A 254 -10.93 -13.07 24.44
C THR A 254 -10.52 -12.74 23.02
N VAL A 255 -11.29 -11.87 22.36
CA VAL A 255 -11.00 -11.40 21.01
C VAL A 255 -10.50 -9.97 21.10
N LEU A 256 -9.33 -9.75 20.52
CA LEU A 256 -8.69 -8.44 20.40
C LEU A 256 -8.94 -7.86 19.01
N ASP A 257 -9.13 -6.56 18.89
CA ASP A 257 -9.01 -5.86 17.61
C ASP A 257 -7.54 -5.68 17.18
N TYR A 258 -7.35 -5.06 16.03
CA TYR A 258 -6.03 -4.77 15.47
C TYR A 258 -5.17 -3.85 16.36
N GLY A 259 -5.81 -3.03 17.20
CA GLY A 259 -5.14 -2.17 18.18
C GLY A 259 -4.73 -2.93 19.44
N GLY A 260 -5.10 -4.21 19.56
CA GLY A 260 -4.88 -5.04 20.74
C GLY A 260 -5.90 -4.81 21.86
N LYS A 261 -6.98 -4.08 21.59
CA LYS A 261 -8.04 -3.83 22.56
C LYS A 261 -8.99 -5.02 22.61
N GLU A 262 -9.39 -5.43 23.81
CA GLU A 262 -10.43 -6.45 24.00
C GLU A 262 -11.78 -5.94 23.49
N CYS A 263 -12.43 -6.71 22.62
CA CYS A 263 -13.66 -6.30 21.96
C CYS A 263 -14.85 -7.16 22.35
N PHE A 264 -14.68 -8.48 22.29
CA PHE A 264 -15.73 -9.43 22.67
C PHE A 264 -15.11 -10.74 23.14
N VAL A 265 -15.96 -11.58 23.71
CA VAL A 265 -15.59 -12.90 24.21
C VAL A 265 -16.38 -13.94 23.44
N VAL A 266 -15.68 -14.95 22.92
CA VAL A 266 -16.31 -16.12 22.29
C VAL A 266 -16.30 -17.26 23.30
N ARG A 267 -17.46 -17.88 23.50
CA ARG A 267 -17.66 -19.05 24.37
C ARG A 267 -18.13 -20.22 23.51
N MET A 268 -17.45 -21.35 23.62
CA MET A 268 -17.72 -22.61 22.91
C MET A 268 -17.85 -23.77 23.89
#